data_AF-A0A3D2SX19-F1
#
_entry.id   AF-A0A3D2SX19-F1
#
_cell.length_a   1.000
_cell.length_b   1.000
_cell.length_c   1.000
_cell.angle_alpha   90.00
_cell.angle_beta   90.00
_cell.angle_gamma   90.00
#
_symmetry.space_group_name_H-M   'P 1'
#
loop_
_entity.id
_entity.type
_entity.pdbx_description
1 polymer ?
#
loop_
_entity_poly.entity_id
_entity_poly.type
_entity_poly.pdbx_seq_one_letter_code
_entity_poly.pdbx_strand_id
1 'polypeptide(L)'
;MMFLRDPSAYHGENNKRPFFEGWYHKLVTNDGRALVIIPGIYRSGFNNNQTAFVMIFDGDTGEVFYERFEVQQFSCSTSSYSLHIGSNHFSSQNITLDIESEALTIKGQVTADNLKPWPVTLFEPGCMGWYAYVPTMECFHGILSMDHSLDGQIELNGSNYDFVGGRGYIEKDWGRNFPENWIWAQSNNFSNSDLSITASLATIPWKNTAFAGFIVGLYHKNNLYRFTTYRNTVTKEIHYDSNKFSWQLRQNDLVLELTIEKGHKAGLLYAPDKMDMVPRVPEYLDGNIYLKLYDHKGTIVEDQTTSAAVEIIGDVRKLINMAGGLPSG
;
A
#
# COMPACT_ATOMS: atom_id res chain seq x y z
N MET A 1 -5.50 21.30 -20.35
CA MET A 1 -5.19 19.95 -20.86
C MET A 1 -4.88 19.09 -19.65
N MET A 2 -5.69 18.08 -19.34
CA MET A 2 -5.39 17.14 -18.24
C MET A 2 -4.23 16.26 -18.71
N PHE A 3 -3.06 16.42 -18.11
CA PHE A 3 -1.91 15.55 -18.37
C PHE A 3 -1.99 14.34 -17.43
N LEU A 4 -2.07 13.15 -18.02
CA LEU A 4 -1.94 11.90 -17.29
C LEU A 4 -0.48 11.74 -16.89
N ARG A 5 -0.18 11.90 -15.61
CA ARG A 5 1.13 11.60 -15.04
C ARG A 5 1.16 10.11 -14.69
N ASP A 6 2.28 9.47 -14.96
CA ASP A 6 2.52 8.09 -14.53
C ASP A 6 2.45 8.02 -13.00
N PRO A 7 1.50 7.28 -12.40
CA PRO A 7 1.38 7.15 -10.95
C PRO A 7 2.65 6.59 -10.29
N SER A 8 3.46 5.82 -11.02
CA SER A 8 4.70 5.24 -10.50
C SER A 8 5.81 6.28 -10.31
N ALA A 9 5.86 7.30 -11.17
CA ALA A 9 6.95 8.27 -11.23
C ALA A 9 7.01 9.20 -10.02
N TYR A 10 8.12 9.90 -9.83
CA TYR A 10 8.25 10.92 -8.79
C TYR A 10 7.24 12.06 -9.00
N HIS A 11 6.50 12.44 -7.96
CA HIS A 11 5.51 13.51 -7.99
C HIS A 11 6.01 14.82 -7.38
N GLY A 12 7.05 14.76 -6.55
CA GLY A 12 7.50 15.87 -5.70
C GLY A 12 8.25 17.04 -6.34
N GLU A 13 8.70 16.96 -7.60
CA GLU A 13 9.56 18.00 -8.23
C GLU A 13 8.96 19.42 -8.13
N ASN A 14 7.65 19.55 -8.40
CA ASN A 14 6.93 20.82 -8.37
C ASN A 14 6.05 20.99 -7.12
N ASN A 15 6.06 20.02 -6.20
CA ASN A 15 5.21 20.07 -5.02
C ASN A 15 5.83 20.94 -3.92
N LYS A 16 5.00 21.79 -3.33
CA LYS A 16 5.35 22.63 -2.19
C LYS A 16 5.25 21.83 -0.89
N ARG A 17 5.98 22.28 0.12
CA ARG A 17 5.84 21.84 1.52
C ARG A 17 4.41 22.07 2.05
N PRO A 18 3.85 21.21 2.92
CA PRO A 18 4.34 19.88 3.29
C PRO A 18 4.26 18.90 2.12
N PHE A 19 5.22 17.98 2.05
CA PHE A 19 5.24 16.94 1.04
C PHE A 19 5.83 15.64 1.58
N PHE A 20 5.24 14.52 1.22
CA PHE A 20 5.84 13.20 1.36
C PHE A 20 5.58 12.39 0.09
N GLU A 21 6.45 11.43 -0.17
CA GLU A 21 6.27 10.43 -1.21
C GLU A 21 7.06 9.18 -0.84
N GLY A 22 6.42 8.02 -0.91
CA GLY A 22 7.00 6.73 -0.58
C GLY A 22 6.46 5.63 -1.49
N TRP A 23 7.30 4.64 -1.77
CA TRP A 23 6.93 3.45 -2.54
C TRP A 23 7.02 2.25 -1.62
N TYR A 24 5.91 1.61 -1.33
CA TYR A 24 5.86 0.44 -0.49
C TYR A 24 6.07 -0.81 -1.35
N HIS A 25 7.15 -1.54 -1.09
CA HIS A 25 7.39 -2.86 -1.65
C HIS A 25 7.23 -3.91 -0.56
N LYS A 26 6.31 -4.85 -0.75
CA LYS A 26 6.25 -6.06 0.07
C LYS A 26 6.78 -7.23 -0.74
N LEU A 27 7.80 -7.87 -0.23
CA LEU A 27 8.47 -9.02 -0.82
C LEU A 27 8.21 -10.22 0.09
N VAL A 28 7.74 -11.32 -0.49
CA VAL A 28 7.47 -12.57 0.24
C VAL A 28 8.33 -13.66 -0.40
N THR A 29 9.17 -14.30 0.39
CA THR A 29 9.98 -15.44 -0.04
C THR A 29 9.09 -16.66 -0.32
N ASN A 30 9.61 -17.66 -1.04
CA ASN A 30 8.83 -18.86 -1.35
C ASN A 30 8.43 -19.68 -0.10
N ASP A 31 9.17 -19.56 1.00
CA ASP A 31 8.83 -20.14 2.31
C ASP A 31 7.91 -19.25 3.17
N GLY A 32 7.48 -18.09 2.66
CA GLY A 32 6.44 -17.26 3.27
C GLY A 32 6.94 -16.14 4.21
N ARG A 33 8.25 -15.89 4.27
CA ARG A 33 8.84 -14.80 5.06
C ARG A 33 8.62 -13.48 4.33
N ALA A 34 8.16 -12.47 5.04
CA ALA A 34 7.83 -11.17 4.47
C ALA A 34 8.89 -10.11 4.84
N LEU A 35 9.33 -9.34 3.85
CA LEU A 35 10.18 -8.18 4.02
C LEU A 35 9.55 -7.00 3.29
N VAL A 36 9.35 -5.89 4.01
CA VAL A 36 8.81 -4.65 3.46
C VAL A 36 9.93 -3.61 3.34
N ILE A 37 9.97 -2.93 2.21
CA ILE A 37 10.99 -1.94 1.87
C ILE A 37 10.30 -0.70 1.34
N ILE A 38 10.51 0.44 2.01
CA ILE A 38 9.84 1.71 1.70
C ILE A 38 10.88 2.82 1.52
N PRO A 39 11.42 3.02 0.30
CA PRO A 39 12.17 4.21 -0.01
C PRO A 39 11.24 5.42 -0.17
N GLY A 40 11.71 6.60 0.23
CA GLY A 40 10.90 7.80 0.11
C GLY A 40 11.61 9.10 0.43
N ILE A 41 10.84 10.17 0.39
CA ILE A 41 11.26 11.52 0.77
C ILE A 41 10.15 12.22 1.55
N TYR A 42 10.55 13.00 2.55
CA TYR A 42 9.68 13.85 3.34
C TYR A 42 10.21 15.29 3.34
N ARG A 43 9.28 16.26 3.34
CA ARG A 43 9.55 17.68 3.47
C ARG A 43 8.52 18.31 4.41
N SER A 44 9.00 18.82 5.54
CA SER A 44 8.15 19.42 6.58
C SER A 44 7.35 20.61 6.05
N GLY A 45 6.10 20.73 6.51
CA GLY A 45 5.26 21.92 6.30
C GLY A 45 5.45 23.02 7.34
N PHE A 46 6.24 22.77 8.40
CA PHE A 46 6.38 23.66 9.55
C PHE A 46 7.79 24.25 9.67
N ASN A 47 8.83 23.46 9.38
CA ASN A 47 10.22 23.86 9.52
C ASN A 47 11.03 23.52 8.25
N ASN A 48 12.36 23.57 8.34
CA ASN A 48 13.26 23.24 7.23
C ASN A 48 13.65 21.77 7.14
N ASN A 49 13.12 20.90 8.02
CA ASN A 49 13.39 19.48 7.99
C ASN A 49 12.93 18.86 6.67
N GLN A 50 13.84 18.17 6.04
CA GLN A 50 13.60 17.33 4.88
C GLN A 50 14.53 16.13 5.00
N THR A 51 14.04 14.96 4.62
CA THR A 51 14.83 13.74 4.72
C THR A 51 14.46 12.84 3.56
N ALA A 52 15.47 12.27 2.91
CA ALA A 52 15.27 11.02 2.18
C ALA A 52 15.35 9.88 3.21
N PHE A 53 14.75 8.75 2.89
CA PHE A 53 14.78 7.60 3.78
C PHE A 53 14.63 6.28 3.03
N VAL A 54 15.13 5.22 3.65
CA VAL A 54 14.78 3.83 3.33
C VAL A 54 14.30 3.19 4.63
N MET A 55 13.03 2.77 4.64
CA MET A 55 12.46 2.03 5.76
C MET A 55 12.45 0.54 5.44
N ILE A 56 12.86 -0.28 6.39
CA ILE A 56 12.83 -1.74 6.30
C ILE A 56 11.94 -2.26 7.41
N PHE A 57 10.96 -3.08 7.08
CA PHE A 57 10.12 -3.77 8.06
C PHE A 57 10.25 -5.28 7.87
N ASP A 58 10.83 -5.94 8.88
CA ASP A 58 11.01 -7.38 8.91
C ASP A 58 9.80 -8.07 9.54
N GLY A 59 9.08 -8.87 8.74
CA GLY A 59 7.91 -9.62 9.19
C GLY A 59 8.22 -10.73 10.20
N ASP A 60 9.45 -11.24 10.25
CA ASP A 60 9.85 -12.30 11.16
C ASP A 60 10.11 -11.77 12.57
N THR A 61 10.69 -10.58 12.71
CA THR A 61 11.04 -9.99 14.01
C THR A 61 10.05 -8.94 14.47
N GLY A 62 9.32 -8.30 13.55
CA GLY A 62 8.47 -7.15 13.86
C GLY A 62 9.25 -5.83 13.87
N GLU A 63 10.56 -5.88 13.61
CA GLU A 63 11.44 -4.71 13.70
C GLU A 63 11.29 -3.80 12.48
N VAL A 64 11.26 -2.50 12.75
CA VAL A 64 11.22 -1.45 11.73
C VAL A 64 12.48 -0.61 11.84
N PHE A 65 13.29 -0.64 10.80
CA PHE A 65 14.47 0.21 10.64
C PHE A 65 14.11 1.41 9.79
N TYR A 66 14.51 2.60 10.22
CA TYR A 66 14.27 3.86 9.50
C TYR A 66 15.60 4.55 9.24
N GLU A 67 16.23 4.22 8.11
CA GLU A 67 17.51 4.79 7.72
C GLU A 67 17.29 6.13 7.02
N ARG A 68 17.95 7.17 7.53
CA ARG A 68 17.82 8.54 7.02
C ARG A 68 18.98 8.88 6.11
N PHE A 69 18.67 9.57 5.02
CA PHE A 69 19.64 10.04 4.05
C PHE A 69 19.49 11.54 3.83
N GLU A 70 20.59 12.17 3.47
CA GLU A 70 20.59 13.56 3.03
C GLU A 70 19.80 13.69 1.73
N VAL A 71 19.03 14.76 1.58
CA VAL A 71 18.14 14.96 0.42
C VAL A 71 18.92 15.00 -0.91
N GLN A 72 20.19 15.41 -0.89
CA GLN A 72 21.05 15.43 -2.08
C GLN A 72 21.37 14.04 -2.60
N GLN A 73 21.20 13.00 -1.77
CA GLN A 73 21.37 11.61 -2.18
C GLN A 73 20.12 11.03 -2.86
N PHE A 74 18.98 11.73 -2.79
CA PHE A 74 17.73 11.34 -3.43
C PHE A 74 17.66 11.87 -4.86
N SER A 75 17.44 10.98 -5.82
CA SER A 75 17.17 11.32 -7.21
C SER A 75 16.13 10.36 -7.78
N CYS A 76 15.03 10.88 -8.32
CA CYS A 76 13.98 10.06 -8.92
C CYS A 76 13.41 10.69 -10.19
N SER A 77 13.17 9.84 -11.19
CA SER A 77 12.59 10.23 -12.47
C SER A 77 11.15 10.72 -12.33
N THR A 78 10.79 11.78 -13.05
CA THR A 78 9.42 12.31 -13.10
C THR A 78 8.58 11.72 -14.23
N SER A 79 9.17 10.84 -15.05
CA SER A 79 8.50 10.14 -16.15
C SER A 79 8.36 8.63 -15.95
N SER A 80 9.02 8.07 -14.93
CA SER A 80 9.00 6.63 -14.62
C SER A 80 9.46 6.38 -13.19
N TYR A 81 9.15 5.21 -12.63
CA TYR A 81 9.71 4.81 -11.35
C TYR A 81 11.16 4.32 -11.49
N SER A 82 12.11 5.22 -11.23
CA SER A 82 13.53 4.90 -11.06
C SER A 82 14.11 5.86 -10.01
N LEU A 83 14.28 5.34 -8.80
CA LEU A 83 14.68 6.07 -7.61
C LEU A 83 16.07 5.62 -7.17
N HIS A 84 16.95 6.57 -6.90
CA HIS A 84 18.22 6.36 -6.21
C HIS A 84 18.21 7.09 -4.86
N ILE A 85 18.73 6.42 -3.83
CA ILE A 85 19.03 7.01 -2.52
C ILE A 85 20.42 6.54 -2.12
N GLY A 86 21.43 7.38 -2.30
CA GLY A 86 22.83 6.99 -2.11
C GLY A 86 23.22 5.87 -3.10
N SER A 87 23.72 4.75 -2.58
CA SER A 87 24.08 3.55 -3.36
C SER A 87 22.87 2.67 -3.72
N ASN A 88 21.70 2.94 -3.15
CA ASN A 88 20.51 2.12 -3.33
C ASN A 88 19.75 2.51 -4.61
N HIS A 89 19.11 1.53 -5.24
CA HIS A 89 18.25 1.73 -6.41
C HIS A 89 16.92 1.00 -6.25
N PHE A 90 15.84 1.66 -6.67
CA PHE A 90 14.48 1.14 -6.62
C PHE A 90 13.73 1.46 -7.90
N SER A 91 13.02 0.47 -8.43
CA SER A 91 12.12 0.57 -9.58
C SER A 91 11.04 -0.49 -9.45
N SER A 92 10.12 -0.59 -10.42
CA SER A 92 9.14 -1.68 -10.42
C SER A 92 9.75 -3.06 -10.69
N GLN A 93 10.97 -3.13 -11.25
CA GLN A 93 11.60 -4.39 -11.67
C GLN A 93 12.89 -4.72 -10.91
N ASN A 94 13.45 -3.78 -10.16
CA ASN A 94 14.73 -3.95 -9.50
C ASN A 94 14.77 -3.19 -8.18
N ILE A 95 15.26 -3.87 -7.15
CA ILE A 95 15.68 -3.29 -5.87
C ILE A 95 17.14 -3.68 -5.66
N THR A 96 18.01 -2.70 -5.45
CA THR A 96 19.41 -2.91 -5.06
C THR A 96 19.67 -2.15 -3.76
N LEU A 97 20.20 -2.84 -2.76
CA LEU A 97 20.46 -2.32 -1.42
C LEU A 97 21.93 -2.46 -1.05
N ASP A 98 22.46 -1.41 -0.45
CA ASP A 98 23.79 -1.38 0.15
C ASP A 98 23.79 -0.32 1.26
N ILE A 99 23.37 -0.73 2.45
CA ILE A 99 23.24 0.13 3.64
C ILE A 99 23.98 -0.51 4.80
N GLU A 100 24.86 0.26 5.43
CA GLU A 100 25.56 -0.12 6.66
C GLU A 100 25.52 1.07 7.62
N SER A 101 24.87 0.85 8.76
CA SER A 101 24.69 1.82 9.84
C SER A 101 24.86 1.12 11.20
N GLU A 102 24.72 1.88 12.30
CA GLU A 102 24.84 1.32 13.66
C GLU A 102 23.77 0.26 13.96
N ALA A 103 22.55 0.41 13.43
CA ALA A 103 21.41 -0.46 13.74
C ALA A 103 20.97 -1.37 12.58
N LEU A 104 21.47 -1.12 11.37
CA LEU A 104 21.04 -1.79 10.14
C LEU A 104 22.23 -2.08 9.22
N THR A 105 22.44 -3.35 8.92
CA THR A 105 23.24 -3.81 7.78
C THR A 105 22.30 -4.53 6.83
N ILE A 106 22.10 -3.99 5.62
CA ILE A 106 21.29 -4.63 4.59
C ILE A 106 21.96 -4.52 3.23
N LYS A 107 22.07 -5.65 2.54
CA LYS A 107 22.74 -5.74 1.24
C LYS A 107 22.10 -6.79 0.36
N GLY A 108 21.97 -6.50 -0.93
CA GLY A 108 21.50 -7.49 -1.89
C GLY A 108 20.78 -6.87 -3.07
N GLN A 109 20.20 -7.75 -3.89
CA GLN A 109 19.45 -7.37 -5.06
C GLN A 109 18.29 -8.32 -5.29
N VAL A 110 17.14 -7.75 -5.66
CA VAL A 110 15.95 -8.48 -6.06
C VAL A 110 15.47 -7.94 -7.39
N THR A 111 15.13 -8.84 -8.30
CA THR A 111 14.47 -8.53 -9.57
C THR A 111 13.03 -9.01 -9.56
N ALA A 112 12.19 -8.29 -10.28
CA ALA A 112 10.77 -8.55 -10.38
C ALA A 112 10.33 -8.70 -11.84
N ASP A 113 9.55 -9.74 -12.11
CA ASP A 113 9.02 -10.07 -13.44
C ASP A 113 7.50 -10.28 -13.40
N ASN A 114 6.85 -10.17 -14.55
CA ASN A 114 5.41 -10.43 -14.71
C ASN A 114 4.49 -9.50 -13.89
N LEU A 115 4.89 -8.24 -13.69
CA LEU A 115 4.11 -7.20 -13.01
C LEU A 115 2.64 -7.16 -13.45
N LYS A 116 1.74 -7.08 -12.47
CA LYS A 116 0.29 -6.96 -12.66
C LYS A 116 -0.21 -5.57 -12.20
N PRO A 117 0.07 -4.49 -12.95
CA PRO A 117 -0.26 -3.13 -12.53
C PRO A 117 -1.77 -2.89 -12.52
N TRP A 118 -2.21 -1.94 -11.69
CA TRP A 118 -3.56 -1.39 -11.84
C TRP A 118 -3.67 -0.61 -13.15
N PRO A 119 -4.73 -0.79 -13.96
CA PRO A 119 -4.86 -0.10 -15.25
C PRO A 119 -4.83 1.42 -15.11
N VAL A 120 -4.00 2.09 -15.93
CA VAL A 120 -3.90 3.55 -15.99
C VAL A 120 -4.47 4.03 -17.32
N THR A 121 -5.53 4.83 -17.26
CA THR A 121 -6.18 5.43 -18.44
C THR A 121 -6.47 6.90 -18.19
N LEU A 122 -6.85 7.65 -19.22
CA LEU A 122 -7.25 9.06 -19.05
C LEU A 122 -8.47 9.23 -18.14
N PHE A 123 -9.40 8.28 -18.13
CA PHE A 123 -10.60 8.35 -17.29
C PHE A 123 -10.38 7.78 -15.90
N GLU A 124 -9.45 6.84 -15.77
CA GLU A 124 -9.05 6.19 -14.53
C GLU A 124 -7.52 6.20 -14.43
N PRO A 125 -6.92 7.33 -14.01
CA PRO A 125 -5.47 7.46 -13.81
C PRO A 125 -4.99 6.64 -12.61
N GLY A 126 -5.02 5.32 -12.74
CA GLY A 126 -4.68 4.38 -11.67
C GLY A 126 -5.84 4.08 -10.73
N CYS A 127 -5.50 3.63 -9.51
CA CYS A 127 -6.47 3.06 -8.58
C CYS A 127 -7.43 4.07 -7.95
N MET A 128 -7.06 5.36 -7.90
CA MET A 128 -7.93 6.43 -7.43
C MET A 128 -9.00 6.85 -8.45
N GLY A 129 -8.93 6.37 -9.70
CA GLY A 129 -9.86 6.79 -10.74
C GLY A 129 -9.84 8.33 -10.93
N TRP A 130 -11.00 8.93 -11.21
CA TRP A 130 -11.10 10.37 -11.42
C TRP A 130 -10.69 11.22 -10.19
N TYR A 131 -10.63 10.63 -8.99
CA TYR A 131 -10.16 11.34 -7.79
C TYR A 131 -8.70 11.78 -7.87
N ALA A 132 -7.86 11.14 -8.72
CA ALA A 132 -6.48 11.59 -8.91
C ALA A 132 -6.39 13.00 -9.53
N TYR A 133 -7.48 13.51 -10.11
CA TYR A 133 -7.55 14.86 -10.65
C TYR A 133 -8.03 15.90 -9.63
N VAL A 134 -8.37 15.50 -8.40
CA VAL A 134 -8.85 16.41 -7.35
C VAL A 134 -7.64 17.00 -6.62
N PRO A 135 -7.32 18.29 -6.78
CA PRO A 135 -6.08 18.88 -6.27
C PRO A 135 -6.08 19.08 -4.74
N THR A 136 -7.23 18.91 -4.09
CA THR A 136 -7.38 19.09 -2.63
C THR A 136 -7.16 17.80 -1.85
N MET A 137 -6.84 16.68 -2.51
CA MET A 137 -6.52 15.44 -1.80
C MET A 137 -5.26 15.60 -0.96
N GLU A 138 -5.33 15.11 0.28
CA GLU A 138 -4.19 15.14 1.20
C GLU A 138 -3.20 14.01 0.91
N CYS A 139 -3.72 12.85 0.50
CA CYS A 139 -2.96 11.69 0.10
C CYS A 139 -3.46 11.20 -1.26
N PHE A 140 -2.54 10.93 -2.17
CA PHE A 140 -2.77 10.20 -3.39
C PHE A 140 -2.14 8.82 -3.26
N HIS A 141 -2.75 7.85 -3.94
CA HIS A 141 -2.43 6.44 -3.83
C HIS A 141 -2.30 5.81 -5.23
N GLY A 142 -1.34 4.91 -5.40
CA GLY A 142 -1.07 4.22 -6.64
C GLY A 142 -0.70 2.76 -6.42
N ILE A 143 -1.48 1.83 -6.99
CA ILE A 143 -1.16 0.40 -6.99
C ILE A 143 -0.33 0.10 -8.24
N LEU A 144 0.97 -0.10 -8.06
CA LEU A 144 1.94 -0.26 -9.15
C LEU A 144 2.06 -1.71 -9.61
N SER A 145 1.84 -2.67 -8.70
CA SER A 145 1.73 -4.09 -9.04
C SER A 145 0.94 -4.84 -7.98
N MET A 146 -0.16 -5.48 -8.41
CA MET A 146 -0.95 -6.38 -7.56
C MET A 146 -0.21 -7.67 -7.22
N ASP A 147 0.66 -8.13 -8.12
CA ASP A 147 1.41 -9.36 -7.98
C ASP A 147 2.55 -9.43 -8.99
N HIS A 148 3.64 -10.11 -8.66
CA HIS A 148 4.76 -10.40 -9.56
C HIS A 148 5.67 -11.47 -8.98
N SER A 149 6.46 -12.12 -9.84
CA SER A 149 7.49 -13.07 -9.44
C SER A 149 8.77 -12.35 -9.03
N LEU A 150 9.45 -12.88 -8.02
CA LEU A 150 10.74 -12.38 -7.54
C LEU A 150 11.89 -13.37 -7.84
N ASP A 151 13.09 -12.83 -7.94
CA ASP A 151 14.36 -13.56 -8.00
C ASP A 151 15.47 -12.71 -7.34
N GLY A 152 16.46 -13.35 -6.73
CA GLY A 152 17.55 -12.68 -6.00
C GLY A 152 17.45 -12.83 -4.49
N GLN A 153 18.31 -12.11 -3.77
CA GLN A 153 18.52 -12.30 -2.33
C GLN A 153 18.83 -10.97 -1.63
N ILE A 154 18.43 -10.87 -0.37
CA ILE A 154 18.78 -9.76 0.54
C ILE A 154 19.28 -10.34 1.85
N GLU A 155 20.45 -9.91 2.29
CA GLU A 155 20.96 -10.15 3.64
C GLU A 155 20.58 -8.95 4.52
N LEU A 156 19.84 -9.20 5.61
CA LEU A 156 19.43 -8.23 6.62
C LEU A 156 19.99 -8.65 7.98
N ASN A 157 20.91 -7.87 8.54
CA ASN A 157 21.54 -8.12 9.84
C ASN A 157 22.06 -9.57 10.00
N GLY A 158 22.62 -10.14 8.92
CA GLY A 158 23.08 -11.53 8.86
C GLY A 158 22.01 -12.59 8.58
N SER A 159 20.73 -12.21 8.51
CA SER A 159 19.62 -13.07 8.08
C SER A 159 19.45 -13.00 6.57
N ASN A 160 19.51 -14.15 5.89
CA ASN A 160 19.34 -14.21 4.44
C ASN A 160 17.86 -14.39 4.06
N TYR A 161 17.36 -13.56 3.14
CA TYR A 161 16.05 -13.69 2.50
C TYR A 161 16.28 -14.12 1.05
N ASP A 162 15.81 -15.32 0.71
CA ASP A 162 15.87 -15.86 -0.65
C ASP A 162 14.54 -15.67 -1.36
N PHE A 163 14.52 -14.80 -2.36
CA PHE A 163 13.30 -14.45 -3.09
C PHE A 163 13.11 -15.26 -4.37
N VAL A 164 13.96 -16.25 -4.65
CA VAL A 164 13.75 -17.15 -5.79
C VAL A 164 12.41 -17.89 -5.66
N GLY A 165 11.51 -17.65 -6.62
CA GLY A 165 10.14 -18.19 -6.60
C GLY A 165 9.21 -17.46 -5.61
N GLY A 166 9.68 -16.39 -4.98
CA GLY A 166 8.90 -15.50 -4.14
C GLY A 166 7.94 -14.61 -4.94
N ARG A 167 7.14 -13.84 -4.21
CA ARG A 167 6.11 -12.96 -4.78
C ARG A 167 6.20 -11.56 -4.20
N GLY A 168 5.89 -10.56 -5.02
CA GLY A 168 5.93 -9.17 -4.58
C GLY A 168 4.64 -8.40 -4.84
N TYR A 169 4.49 -7.31 -4.10
CA TYR A 169 3.44 -6.30 -4.25
C TYR A 169 4.06 -4.90 -4.17
N ILE A 170 3.55 -3.96 -4.98
CA ILE A 170 4.04 -2.58 -5.00
C ILE A 170 2.88 -1.59 -4.98
N GLU A 171 2.91 -0.68 -4.02
CA GLU A 171 2.08 0.52 -4.01
C GLU A 171 2.89 1.77 -3.70
N LYS A 172 2.26 2.93 -3.79
CA LYS A 172 2.91 4.21 -3.62
C LYS A 172 1.91 5.24 -3.11
N ASP A 173 2.34 6.00 -2.11
CA ASP A 173 1.60 7.13 -1.58
C ASP A 173 2.39 8.43 -1.73
N TRP A 174 1.68 9.51 -2.02
CA TRP A 174 2.27 10.84 -2.06
C TRP A 174 1.26 11.93 -1.72
N GLY A 175 1.73 13.05 -1.20
CA GLY A 175 0.86 14.17 -0.89
C GLY A 175 1.36 14.97 0.29
N ARG A 176 0.42 15.52 1.07
CA ARG A 176 0.67 16.38 2.23
C ARG A 176 0.65 15.62 3.55
N ASN A 177 -0.29 14.69 3.70
CA ASN A 177 -0.44 13.85 4.89
C ASN A 177 -1.27 12.61 4.58
N PHE A 178 -1.21 11.59 5.44
CA PHE A 178 -2.09 10.44 5.40
C PHE A 178 -3.53 10.80 5.84
N PRO A 179 -4.54 9.99 5.45
CA PRO A 179 -5.91 10.14 5.94
C PRO A 179 -6.03 10.13 7.47
N GLU A 180 -7.08 10.73 8.02
CA GLU A 180 -7.33 10.74 9.47
C GLU A 180 -7.56 9.33 10.04
N ASN A 181 -8.38 8.54 9.35
CA ASN A 181 -8.73 7.17 9.73
C ASN A 181 -8.70 6.31 8.48
N TRP A 182 -8.12 5.11 8.57
CA TRP A 182 -8.12 4.16 7.47
C TRP A 182 -8.04 2.71 7.94
N ILE A 183 -8.53 1.83 7.08
CA ILE A 183 -8.24 0.40 7.08
C ILE A 183 -7.55 0.12 5.76
N TRP A 184 -6.42 -0.57 5.80
CA TRP A 184 -5.73 -1.08 4.62
C TRP A 184 -5.34 -2.54 4.86
N ALA A 185 -5.51 -3.37 3.84
CA ALA A 185 -5.10 -4.75 3.89
C ALA A 185 -4.63 -5.21 2.51
N GLN A 186 -3.56 -5.99 2.48
CA GLN A 186 -3.00 -6.54 1.26
C GLN A 186 -2.52 -7.97 1.46
N SER A 187 -2.78 -8.83 0.49
CA SER A 187 -2.06 -10.10 0.36
C SER A 187 -2.07 -10.58 -1.08
N ASN A 188 -1.00 -11.23 -1.46
CA ASN A 188 -0.87 -12.08 -2.65
C ASN A 188 -0.28 -13.43 -2.26
N ASN A 189 -0.45 -13.87 -1.01
CA ASN A 189 0.04 -15.16 -0.52
C ASN A 189 -1.13 -16.07 -0.12
N PHE A 190 -1.93 -16.48 -1.10
CA PHE A 190 -3.07 -17.38 -0.93
C PHE A 190 -2.72 -18.80 -1.40
N SER A 191 -3.55 -19.78 -1.01
CA SER A 191 -3.48 -21.15 -1.55
C SER A 191 -3.58 -21.14 -3.08
N ASN A 192 -4.37 -20.23 -3.63
CA ASN A 192 -4.43 -19.93 -5.05
C ASN A 192 -3.30 -18.96 -5.46
N SER A 193 -2.33 -19.44 -6.23
CA SER A 193 -1.21 -18.64 -6.72
C SER A 193 -1.60 -17.49 -7.66
N ASP A 194 -2.79 -17.50 -8.26
CA ASP A 194 -3.24 -16.43 -9.15
C ASP A 194 -4.08 -15.36 -8.42
N LEU A 195 -4.12 -15.40 -7.09
CA LEU A 195 -4.97 -14.55 -6.27
C LEU A 195 -4.16 -13.46 -5.56
N SER A 196 -4.61 -12.22 -5.68
CA SER A 196 -4.08 -11.08 -4.94
C SER A 196 -5.20 -10.10 -4.61
N ILE A 197 -5.12 -9.52 -3.42
CA ILE A 197 -6.05 -8.50 -2.96
C ILE A 197 -5.30 -7.31 -2.36
N THR A 198 -5.82 -6.13 -2.64
CA THR A 198 -5.61 -4.93 -1.83
C THR A 198 -6.98 -4.32 -1.54
N ALA A 199 -7.19 -3.92 -0.30
CA ALA A 199 -8.45 -3.35 0.17
C ALA A 199 -8.15 -2.17 1.08
N SER A 200 -8.59 -0.98 0.69
CA SER A 200 -8.48 0.24 1.49
C SER A 200 -9.84 0.90 1.68
N LEU A 201 -10.06 1.41 2.89
CA LEU A 201 -11.18 2.27 3.27
C LEU A 201 -10.59 3.43 4.07
N ALA A 202 -10.82 4.68 3.65
CA ALA A 202 -10.19 5.84 4.26
C ALA A 202 -11.14 7.04 4.37
N THR A 203 -10.88 7.90 5.34
CA THR A 203 -11.56 9.20 5.45
C THR A 203 -11.02 10.15 4.38
N ILE A 204 -11.86 10.55 3.43
CA ILE A 204 -11.50 11.46 2.36
C ILE A 204 -12.06 12.86 2.65
N PRO A 205 -11.21 13.88 2.79
CA PRO A 205 -11.65 15.26 2.93
C PRO A 205 -12.39 15.73 1.67
N TRP A 206 -13.56 16.34 1.86
CA TRP A 206 -14.36 16.89 0.77
C TRP A 206 -14.90 18.27 1.14
N LYS A 207 -14.16 19.31 0.75
CA LYS A 207 -14.41 20.71 1.14
C LYS A 207 -14.52 20.85 2.67
N ASN A 208 -15.70 21.16 3.19
CA ASN A 208 -15.97 21.30 4.63
C ASN A 208 -16.61 20.04 5.25
N THR A 209 -16.59 18.93 4.52
CA THR A 209 -17.14 17.63 4.93
C THR A 209 -16.08 16.54 4.73
N ALA A 210 -16.39 15.31 5.11
CA ALA A 210 -15.59 14.13 4.78
C ALA A 210 -16.52 12.97 4.42
N PHE A 211 -16.02 12.02 3.64
CA PHE A 211 -16.72 10.77 3.35
C PHE A 211 -15.76 9.58 3.45
N ALA A 212 -16.31 8.37 3.55
CA ALA A 212 -15.51 7.16 3.48
C ALA A 212 -15.31 6.75 2.02
N GLY A 213 -14.09 6.92 1.51
CA GLY A 213 -13.69 6.46 0.18
C GLY A 213 -13.02 5.09 0.28
N PHE A 214 -13.16 4.27 -0.74
CA PHE A 214 -12.53 2.95 -0.79
C PHE A 214 -12.03 2.56 -2.16
N ILE A 215 -10.96 1.77 -2.14
CA ILE A 215 -10.34 1.13 -3.29
C ILE A 215 -10.08 -0.33 -2.92
N VAL A 216 -10.83 -1.24 -3.53
CA VAL A 216 -10.63 -2.69 -3.38
C VAL A 216 -10.38 -3.30 -4.76
N GLY A 217 -9.21 -3.90 -4.92
CA GLY A 217 -8.83 -4.66 -6.11
C GLY A 217 -8.65 -6.12 -5.75
N LEU A 218 -9.38 -7.00 -6.44
CA LEU A 218 -9.19 -8.44 -6.38
C LEU A 218 -8.68 -8.92 -7.74
N TYR A 219 -7.45 -9.39 -7.79
CA TYR A 219 -6.87 -10.00 -8.98
C TYR A 219 -7.04 -11.52 -8.89
N HIS A 220 -7.64 -12.13 -9.91
CA HIS A 220 -7.80 -13.58 -10.01
C HIS A 220 -7.77 -14.02 -11.47
N LYS A 221 -6.89 -14.97 -11.82
CA LYS A 221 -6.78 -15.56 -13.17
C LYS A 221 -6.77 -14.51 -14.30
N ASN A 222 -5.88 -13.53 -14.19
CA ASN A 222 -5.73 -12.42 -15.14
C ASN A 222 -6.93 -11.45 -15.23
N ASN A 223 -7.86 -11.50 -14.28
CA ASN A 223 -8.95 -10.54 -14.16
C ASN A 223 -8.78 -9.70 -12.91
N LEU A 224 -8.87 -8.38 -13.05
CA LEU A 224 -8.88 -7.44 -11.92
C LEU A 224 -10.31 -6.95 -11.69
N TYR A 225 -10.94 -7.48 -10.64
CA TYR A 225 -12.23 -7.01 -10.15
C TYR A 225 -12.01 -5.77 -9.29
N ARG A 226 -12.63 -4.65 -9.67
CA ARG A 226 -12.37 -3.32 -9.07
C ARG A 226 -13.61 -2.81 -8.38
N PHE A 227 -13.64 -2.97 -7.07
CA PHE A 227 -14.69 -2.48 -6.18
C PHE A 227 -14.24 -1.14 -5.60
N THR A 228 -14.66 -0.03 -6.21
CA THR A 228 -14.19 1.31 -5.82
C THR A 228 -15.36 2.28 -5.72
N THR A 229 -15.19 3.34 -4.92
CA THR A 229 -16.22 4.38 -4.75
C THR A 229 -16.64 5.03 -6.07
N TYR A 230 -15.75 5.08 -7.07
CA TYR A 230 -16.04 5.67 -8.39
C TYR A 230 -16.61 4.69 -9.42
N ARG A 231 -16.79 3.40 -9.09
CA ARG A 231 -17.34 2.38 -10.00
C ARG A 231 -18.68 1.81 -9.54
N ASN A 232 -19.55 2.66 -9.00
CA ASN A 232 -20.91 2.29 -8.54
C ASN A 232 -20.93 1.07 -7.61
N THR A 233 -19.87 0.87 -6.85
CA THR A 233 -19.82 -0.17 -5.82
C THR A 233 -20.51 0.34 -4.57
N VAL A 234 -21.30 -0.52 -3.93
CA VAL A 234 -21.96 -0.22 -2.67
C VAL A 234 -21.50 -1.17 -1.58
N THR A 235 -21.33 -0.64 -0.38
CA THR A 235 -21.20 -1.43 0.84
C THR A 235 -22.57 -1.97 1.22
N LYS A 236 -22.69 -3.28 1.43
CA LYS A 236 -23.91 -3.94 1.89
C LYS A 236 -23.91 -4.16 3.39
N GLU A 237 -22.80 -4.68 3.90
CA GLU A 237 -22.57 -4.92 5.31
C GLU A 237 -21.15 -4.49 5.64
N ILE A 238 -20.96 -3.87 6.80
CA ILE A 238 -19.66 -3.43 7.27
C ILE A 238 -19.63 -3.39 8.79
N HIS A 239 -18.73 -4.15 9.39
CA HIS A 239 -18.66 -4.33 10.83
C HIS A 239 -17.20 -4.44 11.26
N TYR A 240 -16.90 -3.92 12.45
CA TYR A 240 -15.60 -4.11 13.09
C TYR A 240 -15.83 -4.49 14.55
N ASP A 241 -15.39 -5.70 14.89
CA ASP A 241 -15.33 -6.16 16.27
C ASP A 241 -13.88 -6.36 16.66
N SER A 242 -13.41 -5.52 17.61
CA SER A 242 -12.09 -5.52 18.26
C SER A 242 -10.87 -5.66 17.32
N ASN A 243 -10.71 -6.81 16.66
CA ASN A 243 -9.62 -7.15 15.73
C ASN A 243 -10.09 -7.59 14.34
N LYS A 244 -11.39 -7.83 14.12
CA LYS A 244 -11.96 -8.41 12.90
C LYS A 244 -12.84 -7.39 12.19
N PHE A 245 -12.46 -7.06 10.96
CA PHE A 245 -13.20 -6.21 10.05
C PHE A 245 -13.89 -7.06 8.98
N SER A 246 -15.22 -7.06 8.98
CA SER A 246 -16.04 -7.76 7.99
C SER A 246 -16.69 -6.75 7.04
N TRP A 247 -16.61 -7.02 5.75
CA TRP A 247 -17.06 -6.09 4.72
C TRP A 247 -17.62 -6.83 3.52
N GLN A 248 -18.86 -6.51 3.14
CA GLN A 248 -19.49 -7.03 1.94
C GLN A 248 -19.69 -5.88 0.95
N LEU A 249 -19.12 -6.05 -0.24
CA LEU A 249 -19.19 -5.09 -1.35
C LEU A 249 -19.99 -5.69 -2.49
N ARG A 250 -20.85 -4.88 -3.12
CA ARG A 250 -21.59 -5.27 -4.33
C ARG A 250 -21.32 -4.30 -5.47
N GLN A 251 -21.03 -4.84 -6.65
CA GLN A 251 -20.96 -4.11 -7.90
C GLN A 251 -21.70 -4.89 -8.98
N ASN A 252 -22.82 -4.34 -9.48
CA ASN A 252 -23.73 -5.05 -10.38
C ASN A 252 -24.19 -6.39 -9.76
N ASP A 253 -23.88 -7.51 -10.43
CA ASP A 253 -24.19 -8.87 -9.99
C ASP A 253 -23.08 -9.52 -9.16
N LEU A 254 -21.92 -8.87 -9.05
CA LEU A 254 -20.78 -9.38 -8.28
C LEU A 254 -20.89 -8.96 -6.82
N VAL A 255 -20.64 -9.91 -5.92
CA VAL A 255 -20.52 -9.69 -4.49
C VAL A 255 -19.15 -10.18 -4.02
N LEU A 256 -18.46 -9.32 -3.27
CA LEU A 256 -17.20 -9.63 -2.61
C LEU A 256 -17.41 -9.56 -1.10
N GLU A 257 -17.20 -10.68 -0.42
CA GLU A 257 -17.15 -10.77 1.03
C GLU A 257 -15.69 -10.80 1.47
N LEU A 258 -15.36 -9.94 2.45
CA LEU A 258 -14.04 -9.85 3.06
C LEU A 258 -14.17 -9.96 4.57
N THR A 259 -13.23 -10.68 5.16
CA THR A 259 -12.93 -10.64 6.58
C THR A 259 -11.44 -10.41 6.73
N ILE A 260 -11.06 -9.31 7.37
CA ILE A 260 -9.69 -8.89 7.62
C ILE A 260 -9.47 -8.90 9.12
N GLU A 261 -8.45 -9.62 9.58
CA GLU A 261 -8.09 -9.69 11.00
C GLU A 261 -6.66 -9.20 11.19
N LYS A 262 -6.44 -8.37 12.22
CA LYS A 262 -5.09 -7.95 12.61
C LYS A 262 -4.25 -9.17 12.98
N GLY A 263 -2.97 -9.09 12.67
CA GLY A 263 -2.00 -10.04 13.18
C GLY A 263 -1.64 -9.78 14.65
N HIS A 264 -0.59 -10.43 15.12
CA HIS A 264 -0.15 -10.36 16.52
C HIS A 264 1.10 -9.48 16.68
N LYS A 265 1.90 -9.36 15.61
CA LYS A 265 3.19 -8.68 15.65
C LYS A 265 3.15 -7.41 14.79
N ALA A 266 3.06 -6.26 15.46
CA ALA A 266 3.05 -4.97 14.78
C ALA A 266 4.48 -4.44 14.60
N GLY A 267 4.82 -4.05 13.38
CA GLY A 267 5.89 -3.10 13.10
C GLY A 267 5.33 -1.68 13.15
N LEU A 268 6.04 -0.76 13.80
CA LEU A 268 5.60 0.63 13.91
C LEU A 268 6.24 1.47 12.80
N LEU A 269 5.56 1.57 11.66
CA LEU A 269 6.02 2.36 10.52
C LEU A 269 6.01 3.86 10.79
N TYR A 270 6.94 4.55 10.14
CA TYR A 270 7.05 6.00 10.19
C TYR A 270 6.11 6.64 9.14
N ALA A 271 5.33 7.62 9.56
CA ALA A 271 4.41 8.34 8.70
C ALA A 271 4.58 9.87 8.86
N PRO A 272 4.20 10.67 7.85
CA PRO A 272 4.42 12.11 7.87
C PRO A 272 3.64 12.82 8.99
N ASP A 273 4.35 13.57 9.82
CA ASP A 273 3.77 14.58 10.70
C ASP A 273 4.08 16.00 10.18
N LYS A 274 3.63 17.05 10.86
CA LYS A 274 3.93 18.44 10.51
C LYS A 274 5.43 18.75 10.55
N MET A 275 6.17 18.14 11.48
CA MET A 275 7.59 18.46 11.71
C MET A 275 8.58 17.40 11.21
N ASP A 276 8.23 16.12 11.27
CA ASP A 276 9.09 15.01 10.85
C ASP A 276 8.27 13.78 10.42
N MET A 277 8.95 12.72 9.98
CA MET A 277 8.39 11.37 9.95
C MET A 277 8.40 10.80 11.37
N VAL A 278 7.26 10.27 11.85
CA VAL A 278 7.12 9.76 13.22
C VAL A 278 6.56 8.33 13.23
N PRO A 279 7.02 7.46 14.16
CA PRO A 279 6.56 6.09 14.24
C PRO A 279 5.13 6.07 14.80
N ARG A 280 4.14 5.81 13.96
CA ARG A 280 2.71 5.90 14.35
C ARG A 280 1.75 4.95 13.63
N VAL A 281 2.22 4.21 12.64
CA VAL A 281 1.38 3.28 11.88
C VAL A 281 1.74 1.85 12.28
N PRO A 282 0.99 1.23 13.22
CA PRO A 282 1.12 -0.20 13.49
C PRO A 282 0.62 -1.01 12.29
N GLU A 283 1.55 -1.60 11.55
CA GLU A 283 1.30 -2.54 10.47
C GLU A 283 1.62 -3.96 10.93
N TYR A 284 0.78 -4.93 10.54
CA TYR A 284 0.98 -6.36 10.79
C TYR A 284 1.24 -7.06 9.47
N LEU A 285 2.24 -7.95 9.39
CA LEU A 285 2.48 -8.80 8.21
C LEU A 285 1.95 -10.23 8.37
N ASP A 286 1.47 -10.56 9.57
CA ASP A 286 0.87 -11.84 9.98
C ASP A 286 -0.65 -11.75 10.13
N GLY A 287 -1.29 -10.80 9.45
CA GLY A 287 -2.75 -10.65 9.45
C GLY A 287 -3.45 -11.75 8.66
N ASN A 288 -4.74 -11.93 8.93
CA ASN A 288 -5.57 -12.88 8.19
C ASN A 288 -6.52 -12.17 7.23
N ILE A 289 -6.66 -12.71 6.02
CA ILE A 289 -7.73 -12.32 5.10
C ILE A 289 -8.47 -13.57 4.67
N TYR A 290 -9.79 -13.59 4.87
CA TYR A 290 -10.71 -14.46 4.15
C TYR A 290 -11.42 -13.63 3.07
N LEU A 291 -11.57 -14.19 1.88
CA LEU A 291 -12.32 -13.57 0.80
C LEU A 291 -13.20 -14.57 0.05
N LYS A 292 -14.32 -14.08 -0.44
CA LYS A 292 -15.22 -14.82 -1.33
C LYS A 292 -15.82 -13.88 -2.37
N LEU A 293 -15.55 -14.15 -3.65
CA LEU A 293 -16.18 -13.49 -4.78
C LEU A 293 -17.19 -14.43 -5.43
N TYR A 294 -18.41 -13.95 -5.65
CA TYR A 294 -19.47 -14.73 -6.29
C TYR A 294 -20.45 -13.86 -7.07
N ASP A 295 -21.21 -14.51 -7.95
CA ASP A 295 -22.36 -13.93 -8.65
C ASP A 295 -23.58 -14.87 -8.57
N HIS A 296 -24.61 -14.61 -9.39
CA HIS A 296 -25.81 -15.44 -9.46
C HIS A 296 -25.57 -16.87 -9.98
N LYS A 297 -24.42 -17.16 -10.61
CA LYS A 297 -24.04 -18.48 -11.12
C LYS A 297 -23.28 -19.29 -10.09
N GLY A 298 -22.73 -18.65 -9.05
CA GLY A 298 -22.05 -19.30 -7.93
C GLY A 298 -20.73 -18.63 -7.56
N THR A 299 -19.92 -19.34 -6.77
CA THR A 299 -18.61 -18.88 -6.33
C THR A 299 -17.62 -18.82 -7.49
N ILE A 300 -16.96 -17.66 -7.66
CA ILE A 300 -15.88 -17.44 -8.62
C ILE A 300 -14.53 -17.78 -7.98
N VAL A 301 -14.30 -17.30 -6.75
CA VAL A 301 -13.14 -17.64 -5.93
C VAL A 301 -13.46 -17.50 -4.45
N GLU A 302 -12.91 -18.39 -3.64
CA GLU A 302 -12.98 -18.37 -2.18
C GLU A 302 -11.64 -18.89 -1.66
N ASP A 303 -10.98 -18.11 -0.82
CA ASP A 303 -9.68 -18.47 -0.24
C ASP A 303 -9.43 -17.68 1.04
N GLN A 304 -8.39 -18.08 1.76
CA GLN A 304 -7.90 -17.39 2.93
C GLN A 304 -6.37 -17.40 2.99
N THR A 305 -5.81 -16.43 3.71
CA THR A 305 -4.37 -16.29 3.95
C THR A 305 -4.13 -15.82 5.38
N THR A 306 -2.98 -16.19 5.93
CA THR A 306 -2.46 -15.73 7.23
C THR A 306 -1.21 -14.86 7.08
N SER A 307 -0.90 -14.43 5.85
CA SER A 307 0.27 -13.61 5.52
C SER A 307 -0.16 -12.27 4.90
N ALA A 308 -1.16 -11.64 5.52
CA ALA A 308 -1.66 -10.35 5.08
C ALA A 308 -0.95 -9.20 5.77
N ALA A 309 -0.61 -8.19 4.98
CA ALA A 309 -0.25 -6.87 5.48
C ALA A 309 -1.55 -6.17 5.90
N VAL A 310 -1.66 -5.66 7.14
CA VAL A 310 -2.90 -5.09 7.68
C VAL A 310 -2.60 -3.85 8.52
N GLU A 311 -3.34 -2.79 8.27
CA GLU A 311 -3.37 -1.55 9.04
C GLU A 311 -4.82 -1.19 9.38
N ILE A 312 -5.07 -0.81 10.63
CA ILE A 312 -6.37 -0.29 11.07
C ILE A 312 -6.12 0.85 12.04
N ILE A 313 -6.31 2.08 11.55
CA ILE A 313 -5.82 3.31 12.17
C ILE A 313 -6.97 4.29 12.40
N GLY A 314 -6.93 4.96 13.56
CA GLY A 314 -7.86 6.02 13.93
C GLY A 314 -9.21 5.52 14.46
N ASP A 315 -10.24 6.36 14.33
CA ASP A 315 -11.61 6.06 14.71
C ASP A 315 -12.32 5.24 13.61
N VAL A 316 -12.18 3.92 13.72
CA VAL A 316 -12.81 2.95 12.83
C VAL A 316 -14.34 3.04 12.87
N ARG A 317 -14.95 3.39 14.01
CA ARG A 317 -16.42 3.51 14.11
C ARG A 317 -16.92 4.67 13.29
N LYS A 318 -16.26 5.83 13.37
CA LYS A 318 -16.55 7.00 12.51
C LYS A 318 -16.42 6.62 11.03
N LEU A 319 -15.35 5.91 10.67
CA LEU A 319 -15.11 5.48 9.29
C LEU A 319 -16.21 4.54 8.77
N ILE A 320 -16.60 3.54 9.55
CA ILE A 320 -17.66 2.59 9.21
C ILE A 320 -19.02 3.27 9.11
N ASN A 321 -19.35 4.19 10.02
CA ASN A 321 -20.62 4.92 9.97
C ASN A 321 -20.75 5.75 8.68
N MET A 322 -19.65 6.36 8.22
CA MET A 322 -19.62 7.07 6.93
C MET A 322 -19.77 6.12 5.74
N ALA A 323 -19.22 4.91 5.81
CA ALA A 323 -19.25 3.92 4.73
C ALA A 323 -20.56 3.13 4.64
N GLY A 324 -21.21 2.89 5.78
CA GLY A 324 -22.38 2.03 5.91
C GLY A 324 -23.72 2.70 5.62
N GLY A 325 -23.77 4.04 5.59
CA GLY A 325 -24.94 4.77 5.11
C GLY A 325 -26.30 4.32 5.67
N LEU A 326 -26.48 4.38 6.99
CA LEU A 326 -27.79 4.76 7.52
C LEU A 326 -27.66 6.22 7.97
N PRO A 327 -28.42 7.17 7.39
CA PRO A 327 -28.60 8.44 8.05
C PRO A 327 -29.24 8.14 9.41
N SER A 328 -28.57 8.52 10.49
CA SER A 328 -29.23 8.66 11.79
C SER A 328 -30.40 9.60 11.57
N GLY A 329 -31.61 9.13 11.87
CA GLY A 329 -32.87 9.83 11.57
C GLY A 329 -33.04 11.18 12.24
#